data_AF-A0A7C7G088-F1
#
_entry.id   AF-A0A7C7G088-F1
#
_cell.length_a   1.000
_cell.length_b   1.000
_cell.length_c   1.000
_cell.angle_alpha   90.00
_cell.angle_beta   90.00
_cell.angle_gamma   90.00
#
_symmetry.space_group_name_H-M   'P 1'
#
loop_
_entity.id
_entity.type
_entity.pdbx_description
1 polymer ?
#
loop_
_entity_poly.entity_id
_entity_poly.type
_entity_poly.pdbx_seq_one_letter_code
_entity_poly.pdbx_strand_id
1 'polypeptide(L)'
;MSVNRLFSSIIRRRMVEIDWVMKRPVESQRAVFSELFHGLQRTKYGQEHGLYKDVRSLGIRDFKAQIPIRTYDEIKPWISRSIEGESDVLWPGSV
;
A
#
# COMPACT_ATOMS: atom_id res chain seq x y z
N MET A 1 29.10 -16.20 22.30
CA MET A 1 29.62 -16.12 20.91
C MET A 1 28.75 -16.80 19.82
N SER A 2 27.45 -17.05 20.03
CA SER A 2 26.54 -17.54 18.96
C SER A 2 25.51 -16.52 18.51
N VAL A 3 25.00 -15.69 19.42
CA VAL A 3 24.02 -14.63 19.12
C VAL A 3 24.58 -13.60 18.13
N ASN A 4 25.85 -13.19 18.30
CA ASN A 4 26.46 -12.18 17.43
C ASN A 4 26.60 -12.65 15.97
N ARG A 5 26.87 -13.95 15.75
CA ARG A 5 26.94 -14.53 14.40
C ARG A 5 25.58 -14.66 13.73
N LEU A 6 24.55 -15.03 14.49
CA LEU A 6 23.16 -15.08 14.03
C LEU A 6 22.66 -13.67 13.67
N PHE A 7 22.88 -12.70 14.56
CA PHE A 7 22.56 -11.30 14.33
C PHE A 7 23.27 -10.76 13.09
N SER A 8 24.58 -11.00 12.96
CA SER A 8 25.37 -10.58 11.78
C SER A 8 24.86 -11.20 10.47
N SER A 9 24.35 -12.44 10.51
CA SER A 9 23.78 -13.11 9.36
C SER A 9 22.44 -12.48 8.93
N ILE A 10 21.58 -12.18 9.90
CA ILE A 10 20.30 -11.48 9.67
C ILE A 10 20.56 -10.10 9.06
N ILE A 11 21.48 -9.33 9.65
CA ILE A 11 21.84 -8.00 9.15
C ILE A 11 22.43 -8.09 7.74
N ARG A 12 23.32 -9.05 7.45
CA ARG A 12 23.86 -9.22 6.09
C ARG A 12 22.78 -9.48 5.05
N ARG A 13 21.79 -10.33 5.35
CA ARG A 13 20.65 -10.56 4.44
C ARG A 13 19.86 -9.27 4.22
N ARG A 14 19.56 -8.54 5.31
CA ARG A 14 18.82 -7.28 5.22
C ARG A 14 19.58 -6.19 4.43
N MET A 15 20.91 -6.11 4.58
CA MET A 15 21.74 -5.17 3.81
C MET A 15 21.70 -5.45 2.31
N VAL A 16 21.66 -6.72 1.89
CA VAL A 16 21.50 -7.07 0.47
C VAL A 16 20.15 -6.62 -0.08
N GLU A 17 19.08 -6.78 0.70
CA GLU A 17 17.75 -6.27 0.31
C GLU A 17 17.73 -4.74 0.21
N ILE A 18 18.32 -4.03 1.17
CA ILE A 18 18.42 -2.57 1.15
C ILE A 18 19.18 -2.09 -0.09
N ASP A 19 20.35 -2.71 -0.38
CA ASP A 19 21.14 -2.40 -1.57
C ASP A 19 20.34 -2.67 -2.86
N TRP A 20 19.57 -3.74 -2.91
CA TRP A 20 18.70 -4.05 -4.05
C TRP A 20 17.64 -2.97 -4.28
N VAL A 21 16.96 -2.52 -3.22
CA VAL A 21 15.94 -1.45 -3.29
C VAL A 21 16.57 -0.12 -3.70
N MET A 22 17.74 0.22 -3.14
CA MET A 22 18.47 1.44 -3.49
C MET A 22 18.90 1.46 -4.96
N LYS A 23 19.30 0.31 -5.52
CA LYS A 23 19.73 0.18 -6.92
C LYS A 23 18.56 0.11 -7.91
N ARG A 24 17.36 -0.24 -7.46
CA ARG A 24 16.16 -0.44 -8.31
C ARG A 24 14.94 0.32 -7.78
N PRO A 25 15.04 1.64 -7.57
CA PRO A 25 14.00 2.40 -6.89
C PRO A 25 12.67 2.40 -7.64
N VAL A 26 12.70 2.39 -8.98
CA VAL A 26 11.49 2.40 -9.82
C VAL A 26 10.75 1.07 -9.71
N GLU A 27 11.46 -0.05 -9.80
CA GLU A 27 10.90 -1.39 -9.66
C GLU A 27 10.37 -1.62 -8.25
N SER A 28 11.10 -1.17 -7.23
CA SER A 28 10.63 -1.20 -5.84
C SER A 28 9.35 -0.40 -5.66
N GLN A 29 9.26 0.82 -6.19
CA GLN A 29 8.05 1.63 -6.08
C GLN A 29 6.87 1.00 -6.83
N ARG A 30 7.11 0.35 -7.97
CA ARG A 30 6.07 -0.38 -8.71
C ARG A 30 5.55 -1.58 -7.92
N ALA A 31 6.44 -2.32 -7.24
CA ALA A 31 6.04 -3.45 -6.41
C ALA A 31 5.17 -2.99 -5.23
N VAL A 32 5.60 -1.96 -4.49
CA VAL A 32 4.83 -1.35 -3.40
C VAL A 32 3.48 -0.82 -3.91
N PHE A 33 3.49 -0.07 -5.02
CA PHE A 33 2.25 0.42 -5.63
C PHE A 33 1.30 -0.72 -5.98
N SER A 34 1.80 -1.78 -6.60
CA SER A 34 0.98 -2.93 -6.95
C SER A 34 0.31 -3.51 -5.72
N GLU A 35 1.06 -3.82 -4.66
CA GLU A 35 0.51 -4.37 -3.42
C GLU A 35 -0.57 -3.46 -2.80
N LEU A 36 -0.27 -2.17 -2.64
CA LEU A 36 -1.19 -1.19 -2.07
C LEU A 36 -2.44 -0.99 -2.95
N PHE A 37 -2.27 -0.97 -4.27
CA PHE A 37 -3.38 -0.80 -5.21
C PHE A 37 -4.33 -2.00 -5.17
N HIS A 38 -3.82 -3.24 -5.08
CA HIS A 38 -4.66 -4.42 -4.92
C HIS A 38 -5.45 -4.39 -3.60
N GLY A 39 -4.86 -3.86 -2.53
CA GLY A 39 -5.57 -3.62 -1.28
C GLY A 39 -6.67 -2.56 -1.42
N LEU A 40 -6.33 -1.42 -2.03
CA LEU A 40 -7.23 -0.29 -2.28
C LEU A 40 -8.48 -0.70 -3.08
N GLN A 41 -8.34 -1.53 -4.11
CA GLN A 41 -9.47 -1.98 -4.93
C GLN A 41 -10.54 -2.75 -4.13
N ARG A 42 -10.18 -3.29 -2.96
CA ARG A 42 -11.08 -4.04 -2.07
C ARG A 42 -11.76 -3.14 -1.05
N THR A 43 -11.42 -1.86 -0.97
CA THR A 43 -12.00 -0.94 0.00
C THR A 43 -13.21 -0.22 -0.55
N LYS A 44 -14.10 0.21 0.34
CA LYS A 44 -15.27 1.03 -0.01
C LYS A 44 -14.83 2.34 -0.65
N TYR A 45 -13.76 2.95 -0.13
CA TYR A 45 -13.15 4.13 -0.74
C TYR A 45 -12.68 3.88 -2.18
N GLY A 46 -11.97 2.76 -2.43
CA GLY A 46 -11.56 2.40 -3.78
C GLY A 46 -12.74 2.17 -4.73
N GLN A 47 -13.79 1.50 -4.26
CA GLN A 47 -15.01 1.25 -5.03
C GLN A 47 -15.76 2.55 -5.37
N GLU A 48 -15.93 3.44 -4.40
CA GLU A 48 -16.54 4.77 -4.58
C GLU A 48 -15.76 5.62 -5.60
N HIS A 49 -14.44 5.40 -5.71
CA HIS A 49 -13.57 6.00 -6.71
C HIS A 49 -13.49 5.25 -8.05
N GLY A 50 -14.35 4.26 -8.28
CA GLY A 50 -14.39 3.55 -9.57
C GLY A 50 -13.28 2.51 -9.76
N LEU A 51 -12.55 2.14 -8.70
CA LEU A 51 -11.45 1.16 -8.75
C LEU A 51 -11.93 -0.30 -8.54
N TYR A 52 -13.10 -0.65 -9.05
CA TYR A 52 -13.74 -1.97 -8.86
C TYR A 52 -13.65 -2.89 -10.10
N LYS A 53 -13.03 -2.45 -11.20
CA LYS A 53 -12.87 -3.26 -12.42
C LYS A 53 -11.78 -4.33 -12.25
N ASP A 54 -11.78 -5.35 -13.13
CA ASP A 54 -10.78 -6.44 -13.13
C ASP A 54 -9.37 -5.84 -12.96
N VAL A 55 -8.63 -6.37 -11.98
CA VAL A 55 -7.26 -5.97 -11.62
C VAL A 55 -6.34 -5.93 -12.85
N ARG A 56 -6.59 -6.79 -13.84
CA ARG A 56 -5.81 -6.82 -15.09
C ARG A 56 -6.05 -5.62 -16.01
N SER A 57 -7.09 -4.83 -15.76
CA SER A 57 -7.49 -3.69 -16.58
C SER A 57 -7.12 -2.33 -16.00
N LEU A 58 -6.79 -2.25 -14.70
CA LEU A 58 -6.49 -0.98 -14.01
C LEU A 58 -5.01 -0.91 -13.62
N GLY A 59 -4.41 0.27 -13.79
CA GLY A 59 -3.01 0.50 -13.42
C GLY A 59 -2.75 1.91 -12.90
N ILE A 60 -1.48 2.32 -12.94
CA ILE A 60 -1.06 3.62 -12.37
C ILE A 60 -1.72 4.83 -13.03
N ARG A 61 -2.12 4.72 -14.31
CA ARG A 61 -2.83 5.79 -15.03
C ARG A 61 -4.24 5.96 -14.47
N ASP A 62 -4.95 4.87 -14.26
CA ASP A 62 -6.30 4.88 -13.70
C ASP A 62 -6.29 5.36 -12.25
N PHE A 63 -5.32 4.89 -11.45
CA PHE A 63 -5.11 5.39 -10.09
C PHE A 63 -4.96 6.91 -10.06
N LYS A 64 -4.10 7.47 -10.92
CA LYS A 64 -3.88 8.92 -11.01
C LYS A 64 -5.11 9.69 -11.49
N ALA A 65 -5.95 9.08 -12.33
CA ALA A 65 -7.17 9.70 -12.84
C ALA A 65 -8.30 9.70 -11.79
N GLN A 66 -8.39 8.64 -10.98
CA GLN A 66 -9.50 8.42 -10.06
C GLN A 66 -9.25 8.90 -8.64
N ILE A 67 -8.00 8.88 -8.18
CA ILE A 67 -7.62 9.22 -6.80
C ILE A 67 -6.95 10.60 -6.78
N PRO A 68 -7.67 11.67 -6.38
CA PRO A 68 -7.06 12.98 -6.20
C PRO A 68 -6.18 13.02 -4.95
N ILE A 69 -5.19 13.91 -4.97
CA ILE A 69 -4.46 14.31 -3.77
C ILE A 69 -5.43 15.07 -2.87
N ARG A 70 -5.45 14.73 -1.57
CA ARG A 70 -6.41 15.26 -0.60
C ARG A 70 -5.74 15.80 0.65
N THR A 71 -6.39 16.78 1.24
CA THR A 71 -6.17 17.26 2.61
C THR A 71 -6.81 16.30 3.61
N TYR A 72 -6.48 16.48 4.90
CA TYR A 72 -7.06 15.69 5.98
C TYR A 72 -8.58 15.82 6.06
N ASP A 73 -9.11 17.05 5.97
CA ASP A 73 -10.55 17.30 6.09
C ASP A 73 -11.35 16.65 4.97
N GLU A 74 -10.78 16.58 3.75
CA GLU A 74 -11.41 15.90 2.63
C GLU A 74 -11.48 14.39 2.82
N ILE A 75 -10.49 13.77 3.47
CA ILE A 75 -10.48 12.31 3.71
C ILE A 75 -11.17 11.91 5.04
N LYS A 76 -11.37 12.87 5.94
CA LYS A 76 -11.96 12.68 7.27
C LYS A 76 -13.26 11.86 7.29
N PRO A 77 -14.22 12.00 6.35
CA PRO A 77 -15.45 11.21 6.37
C PRO A 77 -15.20 9.69 6.33
N TRP A 78 -14.23 9.23 5.54
CA TRP A 78 -13.86 7.81 5.48
C TRP A 78 -13.07 7.36 6.72
N ILE A 79 -12.25 8.24 7.29
CA ILE A 79 -11.55 7.97 8.56
C ILE A 79 -12.56 7.77 9.69
N SER A 80 -13.56 8.66 9.82
CA SER A 80 -14.60 8.56 10.84
C SER A 80 -15.37 7.24 10.72
N ARG A 81 -15.75 6.85 9.50
CA ARG A 81 -16.39 5.54 9.23
C ARG A 81 -15.53 4.37 9.73
N SER A 82 -14.23 4.38 9.45
CA SER A 82 -13.31 3.35 9.98
C SER A 82 -13.28 3.32 11.51
N ILE A 83 -13.22 4.49 12.17
CA ILE A 83 -13.18 4.61 13.64
C ILE A 83 -14.50 4.13 14.26
N GLU A 84 -15.62 4.34 13.59
CA GLU A 84 -16.94 3.87 14.02
C GLU A 84 -17.12 2.34 13.86
N GLY A 85 -16.09 1.62 13.42
CA GLY A 85 -16.06 0.17 13.30
C GLY A 85 -16.53 -0.34 11.93
N GLU A 86 -16.71 0.54 10.96
CA GLU A 86 -17.04 0.11 9.60
C GLU A 86 -15.81 -0.54 8.94
N SER A 87 -15.92 -1.82 8.60
CA SER A 87 -14.85 -2.56 7.93
C SER A 87 -14.64 -2.12 6.47
N ASP A 88 -13.41 -2.34 6.01
CA ASP A 88 -12.95 -2.22 4.63
C ASP A 88 -13.11 -0.81 4.05
N VAL A 89 -13.11 0.24 4.87
CA VAL A 89 -13.36 1.61 4.39
C VAL A 89 -12.15 2.19 3.65
N LEU A 90 -11.02 2.39 4.34
CA LEU A 90 -9.77 2.92 3.76
C LEU A 90 -8.69 1.85 3.56
N TRP A 91 -8.76 0.76 4.33
CA TRP A 91 -7.88 -0.39 4.22
C TRP A 91 -8.68 -1.67 4.48
N PRO A 92 -8.34 -2.81 3.83
CA PRO A 92 -9.02 -4.07 4.11
C PRO A 92 -8.88 -4.48 5.58
N GLY A 93 -9.99 -4.91 6.18
CA GLY A 93 -10.11 -5.20 7.61
C GLY A 93 -10.84 -4.10 8.40
N SER A 94 -10.75 -4.17 9.72
CA SER A 94 -11.32 -3.20 10.67
C SER A 94 -10.20 -2.48 11.42
N VAL A 95 -10.47 -1.24 11.83
CA VAL A 95 -9.60 -0.45 12.71
C VAL A 95 -10.00 -0.66 14.16
#